data_AF-T0DJX8-F1
#
_entry.id   AF-T0DJX8-F1
#
_cell.length_a   1.000
_cell.length_b   1.000
_cell.length_c   1.000
_cell.angle_alpha   90.00
_cell.angle_beta   90.00
_cell.angle_gamma   90.00
#
_symmetry.space_group_name_H-M   'P 1'
#
loop_
_entity.id
_entity.type
_entity.pdbx_description
1 polymer ?
#
loop_
_entity_poly.entity_id
_entity_poly.type
_entity_poly.pdbx_seq_one_letter_code
_entity_poly.pdbx_strand_id
1 'polypeptide(L)'
;MYVSRKLTFILAICLGLFLNLSAFASTTKLGYSGRLVLTNGTPVTGTPDLKFDLFYSGTTGINRGTQTISAVPLSNGIYTVELDFAGIASVIDAIPTNETLVIQVTDITDAMNPVVYDSQNILATP
;
A
#
# COMPACT_ATOMS: atom_id res chain seq x y z
N MET A 1 -17.42 29.44 40.79
CA MET A 1 -16.02 29.27 40.37
C MET A 1 -15.69 30.37 39.37
N TYR A 2 -14.93 31.39 39.77
CA TYR A 2 -14.45 32.41 38.83
C TYR A 2 -13.13 31.93 38.22
N VAL A 3 -13.14 31.60 36.93
CA VAL A 3 -11.91 31.28 36.19
C VAL A 3 -11.18 32.61 35.95
N SER A 4 -9.93 32.70 36.37
CA SER A 4 -9.16 33.95 36.21
C SER A 4 -8.86 34.17 34.73
N ARG A 5 -9.00 35.41 34.25
CA ARG A 5 -8.75 35.77 32.84
C ARG A 5 -7.35 35.33 32.38
N LYS A 6 -6.36 35.34 33.28
CA LYS A 6 -4.99 34.84 33.03
C LYS A 6 -4.93 33.31 32.86
N LEU A 7 -5.72 32.56 33.63
CA LEU A 7 -5.81 31.10 33.51
C LEU A 7 -6.45 30.68 32.18
N THR A 8 -7.46 31.42 31.71
CA THR A 8 -8.06 31.21 30.38
C THR A 8 -7.04 31.44 29.26
N PHE A 9 -6.22 32.48 29.35
CA PHE A 9 -5.18 32.76 28.36
C PHE A 9 -4.09 31.69 28.31
N ILE A 10 -3.62 31.21 29.47
CA ILE A 10 -2.61 30.14 29.54
C ILE A 10 -3.16 28.84 28.95
N LEU A 11 -4.41 28.48 29.29
CA LEU A 11 -5.05 27.29 28.76
C LEU A 11 -5.23 27.35 27.23
N ALA A 12 -5.59 28.52 26.69
CA ALA A 12 -5.73 28.71 25.25
C ALA A 12 -4.38 28.59 24.51
N ILE A 13 -3.29 29.11 25.09
CA ILE A 13 -1.94 28.97 24.52
C ILE A 13 -1.46 27.52 24.59
N CYS A 14 -1.68 26.83 25.71
CA CYS A 14 -1.35 25.41 25.83
C CYS A 14 -2.14 24.56 24.83
N LEU A 15 -3.44 24.81 24.65
CA LEU A 15 -4.27 24.07 23.70
C LEU A 15 -3.84 24.31 22.24
N GLY A 16 -3.38 25.52 21.89
CA GLY A 16 -2.83 25.85 20.57
C GLY A 16 -1.53 25.10 20.23
N LEU A 17 -0.71 24.75 21.23
CA LEU A 17 0.55 24.04 21.03
C LEU A 17 0.34 22.55 20.69
N PHE A 18 -0.73 21.92 21.19
CA PHE A 18 -1.04 20.50 20.92
C PHE A 18 -1.61 20.22 19.51
N LEU A 19 -2.03 21.26 18.77
CA LEU A 19 -2.62 21.12 17.44
C LEU A 19 -1.60 20.97 16.31
N ASN A 20 -0.30 21.05 16.60
CA ASN A 20 0.78 20.88 15.61
C ASN A 20 1.28 19.43 15.53
N LEU A 21 0.36 18.44 15.57
CA LEU A 21 0.71 17.08 15.19
C LEU A 21 0.76 17.01 13.65
N SER A 22 1.87 17.47 13.07
CA SER A 22 2.14 17.23 11.65
C SER A 22 2.40 15.73 11.48
N ALA A 23 1.42 15.01 10.96
CA ALA A 23 1.61 13.66 10.48
C ALA A 23 2.63 13.72 9.33
N PHE A 24 3.86 13.28 9.59
CA PHE A 24 4.85 13.04 8.53
C PHE A 24 4.39 11.82 7.74
N ALA A 25 3.53 12.01 6.75
CA ALA A 25 3.31 11.01 5.73
C ALA A 25 4.59 10.93 4.89
N SER A 26 5.47 9.98 5.21
CA SER A 26 6.55 9.61 4.32
C SER A 26 5.92 8.97 3.08
N THR A 27 5.92 9.68 1.95
CA THR A 27 5.49 9.14 0.65
C THR A 27 6.61 8.29 0.10
N THR A 28 6.72 7.05 0.58
CA THR A 28 7.66 6.09 0.03
C THR A 28 7.01 5.42 -1.17
N LYS A 29 7.50 5.75 -2.35
CA LYS A 29 7.07 5.10 -3.59
C LYS A 29 7.87 3.82 -3.81
N LEU A 30 7.19 2.73 -4.11
CA LEU A 30 7.78 1.43 -4.38
C LEU A 30 7.78 1.18 -5.89
N GLY A 31 8.97 1.06 -6.48
CA GLY A 31 9.08 0.51 -7.84
C GLY A 31 8.80 -0.98 -7.80
N TYR A 32 7.81 -1.45 -8.56
CA TYR A 32 7.42 -2.85 -8.59
C TYR A 32 7.29 -3.35 -10.03
N SER A 33 7.81 -4.54 -10.28
CA SER A 33 7.77 -5.17 -11.60
C SER A 33 7.49 -6.65 -11.46
N GLY A 34 6.78 -7.20 -12.44
CA GLY A 34 6.48 -8.61 -12.50
C GLY A 34 6.12 -9.02 -13.92
N ARG A 35 5.91 -10.33 -14.12
CA ARG A 35 5.48 -10.88 -15.41
C ARG A 35 4.17 -11.65 -15.23
N LEU A 36 3.15 -11.21 -15.96
CA LEU A 36 1.86 -11.87 -16.03
C LEU A 36 1.90 -12.97 -17.10
N VAL A 37 1.47 -14.16 -16.70
CA VAL A 37 1.33 -15.31 -17.59
C VAL A 37 -0.04 -15.93 -17.41
N LEU A 38 -0.58 -16.46 -18.51
CA LEU A 38 -1.73 -17.34 -18.47
C LEU A 38 -1.35 -18.68 -17.84
N THR A 39 -2.36 -19.50 -17.50
CA THR A 39 -2.16 -20.85 -16.94
C THR A 39 -1.32 -21.77 -17.83
N ASN A 40 -1.26 -21.50 -19.14
CA ASN A 40 -0.43 -22.24 -20.09
C ASN A 40 1.01 -21.69 -20.25
N GLY A 41 1.40 -20.68 -19.46
CA GLY A 41 2.73 -20.05 -19.49
C GLY A 41 2.91 -18.98 -20.57
N THR A 42 1.91 -18.75 -21.41
CA THR A 42 1.94 -17.67 -22.42
C THR A 42 1.86 -16.32 -21.72
N PRO A 43 2.70 -15.34 -22.08
CA PRO A 43 2.61 -14.01 -21.49
C PRO A 43 1.26 -13.35 -21.80
N VAL A 44 0.70 -12.64 -20.81
CA VAL A 44 -0.49 -11.82 -21.00
C VAL A 44 -0.16 -10.64 -21.91
N THR A 45 -1.11 -10.27 -22.77
CA THR A 45 -0.99 -9.16 -23.72
C THR A 45 -2.09 -8.13 -23.50
N GLY A 46 -1.83 -6.87 -23.83
CA GLY A 46 -2.78 -5.77 -23.69
C GLY A 46 -2.44 -4.83 -22.55
N THR A 47 -3.44 -4.12 -22.05
CA THR A 47 -3.31 -3.12 -20.98
C THR A 47 -4.29 -3.43 -19.85
N PRO A 48 -4.00 -4.42 -18.99
CA PRO A 48 -4.91 -4.80 -17.94
C PRO A 48 -5.03 -3.72 -16.86
N ASP A 49 -6.17 -3.72 -16.17
CA ASP A 49 -6.36 -2.98 -14.93
C ASP A 49 -5.85 -3.84 -13.77
N LEU A 50 -4.77 -3.40 -13.13
CA LEU A 50 -4.11 -4.17 -12.07
C LEU A 50 -4.42 -3.58 -10.70
N LYS A 51 -4.91 -4.44 -9.80
CA LYS A 51 -5.05 -4.16 -8.37
C LYS A 51 -3.89 -4.81 -7.62
N PHE A 52 -3.27 -4.04 -6.76
CA PHE A 52 -2.16 -4.43 -5.90
C PHE A 52 -2.62 -4.36 -4.44
N ASP A 53 -2.62 -5.51 -3.77
CA ASP A 53 -3.03 -5.63 -2.37
C ASP A 53 -1.84 -6.06 -1.51
N LEU A 54 -1.67 -5.42 -0.35
CA LEU A 54 -0.61 -5.73 0.61
C LEU A 54 -1.13 -6.56 1.77
N PHE A 55 -0.36 -7.59 2.14
CA PHE A 55 -0.63 -8.45 3.29
C PHE A 55 0.67 -8.79 4.02
N TYR A 56 0.55 -9.28 5.24
CA TYR A 56 1.66 -10.02 5.86
C TYR A 56 1.50 -11.52 5.55
N SER A 57 2.61 -12.22 5.39
CA SER A 57 2.64 -13.62 4.94
C SER A 57 1.87 -14.59 5.85
N GLY A 58 1.74 -14.31 7.15
CA GLY A 58 0.98 -15.12 8.11
C GLY A 58 -0.49 -14.71 8.25
N THR A 59 -0.88 -13.55 7.70
CA THR A 59 -2.22 -12.97 7.85
C THR A 59 -2.78 -12.45 6.51
N THR A 60 -2.75 -13.31 5.49
CA THR A 60 -3.18 -13.02 4.11
C THR A 60 -4.64 -12.57 3.93
N GLY A 61 -5.47 -12.62 4.98
CA GLY A 61 -6.84 -12.11 4.97
C GLY A 61 -7.01 -10.64 5.39
N ILE A 62 -5.97 -9.99 5.92
CA ILE A 62 -6.05 -8.60 6.40
C ILE A 62 -5.26 -7.68 5.48
N ASN A 63 -5.99 -6.96 4.63
CA ASN A 63 -5.41 -6.00 3.71
C ASN A 63 -4.75 -4.83 4.48
N ARG A 64 -3.53 -4.46 4.07
CA ARG A 64 -2.72 -3.37 4.64
C ARG A 64 -2.60 -2.16 3.71
N GLY A 65 -3.07 -2.30 2.49
CA GLY A 65 -3.02 -1.28 1.46
C GLY A 65 -3.53 -1.86 0.15
N THR A 66 -4.32 -1.06 -0.57
CA THR A 66 -4.76 -1.37 -1.92
C THR A 66 -4.42 -0.20 -2.82
N GLN A 67 -3.89 -0.50 -4.00
CA GLN A 67 -3.75 0.46 -5.07
C GLN A 67 -4.19 -0.18 -6.38
N THR A 68 -4.96 0.55 -7.17
CA THR A 68 -5.38 0.12 -8.50
C THR A 68 -4.76 1.05 -9.52
N ILE A 69 -4.19 0.46 -10.58
CA ILE A 69 -3.68 1.18 -11.73
C ILE A 69 -4.41 0.62 -12.96
N SER A 70 -5.11 1.50 -13.66
CA SER A 70 -5.80 1.14 -14.89
C SER A 70 -4.87 1.17 -16.10
N ALA A 71 -5.19 0.35 -17.10
CA ALA A 71 -4.52 0.30 -18.39
C ALA A 71 -2.97 0.17 -18.29
N VAL A 72 -2.49 -0.75 -17.45
CA VAL A 72 -1.05 -0.97 -17.23
C VAL A 72 -0.40 -1.51 -18.51
N PRO A 73 0.58 -0.81 -19.11
CA PRO A 73 1.23 -1.30 -20.31
C PRO A 73 2.06 -2.55 -20.02
N LEU A 74 1.88 -3.58 -20.86
CA LEU A 74 2.69 -4.80 -20.80
C LEU A 74 3.66 -4.89 -21.97
N SER A 75 4.89 -5.32 -21.69
CA SER A 75 5.87 -5.73 -22.70
C SER A 75 6.23 -7.20 -22.48
N ASN A 76 5.78 -8.09 -23.36
CA ASN A 76 5.96 -9.54 -23.20
C ASN A 76 5.44 -10.09 -21.84
N GLY A 77 4.29 -9.57 -21.40
CA GLY A 77 3.68 -9.85 -20.09
C GLY A 77 4.34 -9.12 -18.92
N ILE A 78 5.43 -8.38 -19.12
CA ILE A 78 6.13 -7.66 -18.05
C ILE A 78 5.47 -6.29 -17.86
N TYR A 79 5.17 -5.96 -16.61
CA TYR A 79 4.81 -4.60 -16.18
C TYR A 79 5.90 -4.03 -15.27
N THR A 80 6.00 -2.70 -15.28
CA THR A 80 6.77 -1.92 -14.31
C THR A 80 5.91 -0.74 -13.89
N VAL A 81 5.66 -0.64 -12.59
CA VAL A 81 4.78 0.38 -12.00
C VAL A 81 5.43 1.02 -10.79
N GLU A 82 4.95 2.21 -10.43
CA GLU A 82 5.29 2.89 -9.19
C GLU A 82 4.06 2.84 -8.27
N LEU A 83 4.23 2.24 -7.10
CA LEU A 83 3.18 2.08 -6.10
C LEU A 83 3.38 3.11 -4.97
N ASP A 84 2.30 3.78 -4.58
CA ASP A 84 2.25 4.82 -3.57
C ASP A 84 1.13 4.49 -2.58
N PHE A 85 1.39 3.54 -1.69
CA PHE A 85 0.44 3.15 -0.66
C PHE A 85 0.48 4.16 0.49
N ALA A 86 -0.69 4.71 0.84
CA ALA A 86 -0.81 5.58 1.98
C ALA A 86 -0.37 4.86 3.27
N GLY A 87 0.61 5.42 3.99
CA GLY A 87 1.10 4.87 5.25
C GLY A 87 2.00 3.64 5.10
N ILE A 88 2.58 3.38 3.92
CA ILE A 88 3.45 2.23 3.68
C ILE A 88 4.60 2.11 4.68
N ALA A 89 5.19 3.23 5.13
CA ALA A 89 6.26 3.21 6.13
C ALA A 89 5.79 2.56 7.44
N SER A 90 4.60 2.92 7.92
CA SER A 90 4.01 2.32 9.13
C SER A 90 3.65 0.86 8.94
N VAL A 91 3.24 0.45 7.73
CA VAL A 91 3.01 -0.96 7.40
C VAL A 91 4.33 -1.74 7.45
N ILE A 92 5.42 -1.18 6.91
CA ILE A 92 6.75 -1.82 6.95
C ILE A 92 7.28 -1.92 8.38
N ASP A 93 7.16 -0.85 9.17
CA ASP A 93 7.61 -0.83 10.57
C ASP A 93 6.81 -1.78 11.48
N ALA A 94 5.57 -2.11 11.10
CA ALA A 94 4.66 -2.96 11.85
C ALA A 94 4.65 -4.43 11.38
N ILE A 95 5.63 -4.86 10.58
CA ILE A 95 5.75 -6.27 10.16
C ILE A 95 6.05 -7.15 11.39
N PRO A 96 5.25 -8.20 11.66
CA PRO A 96 5.53 -9.14 12.74
C PRO A 96 6.87 -9.85 12.56
N THR A 97 7.54 -10.21 13.66
CA THR A 97 8.93 -10.73 13.68
C THR A 97 9.18 -11.98 12.82
N ASN A 98 8.14 -12.76 12.50
CA ASN A 98 8.23 -13.99 11.70
C ASN A 98 7.40 -13.92 10.40
N GLU A 99 7.02 -12.73 9.97
CA GLU A 99 6.25 -12.52 8.74
C GLU A 99 7.02 -11.61 7.78
N THR A 100 6.65 -11.66 6.51
CA THR A 100 7.14 -10.75 5.48
C THR A 100 5.98 -9.95 4.91
N LEU A 101 6.28 -8.78 4.35
CA LEU A 101 5.31 -8.03 3.55
C LEU A 101 5.20 -8.66 2.16
N VAL A 102 4.01 -9.10 1.80
CA VAL A 102 3.72 -9.68 0.49
C VAL A 102 2.74 -8.81 -0.27
N ILE A 103 2.87 -8.82 -1.59
CA ILE A 103 1.95 -8.19 -2.52
C ILE A 103 1.20 -9.26 -3.31
N GLN A 104 -0.10 -9.09 -3.44
CA GLN A 104 -0.93 -9.87 -4.35
C GLN A 104 -1.34 -8.97 -5.51
N VAL A 105 -1.17 -9.47 -6.73
CA VAL A 105 -1.60 -8.78 -7.93
C VAL A 105 -2.86 -9.45 -8.44
N THR A 106 -3.88 -8.67 -8.76
CA THR A 106 -5.12 -9.14 -9.37
C THR A 106 -5.37 -8.33 -10.63
N ASP A 107 -5.55 -9.01 -11.76
CA ASP A 107 -6.10 -8.39 -12.96
C ASP A 107 -7.62 -8.30 -12.79
N ILE A 108 -8.12 -7.07 -12.78
CA ILE A 108 -9.54 -6.73 -12.59
C ILE A 108 -10.16 -6.12 -13.85
N THR A 109 -9.51 -6.29 -15.00
CA THR A 109 -10.01 -5.79 -16.30
C THR A 109 -11.43 -6.29 -16.58
N ASP A 110 -11.68 -7.57 -16.27
CA ASP A 110 -13.03 -8.10 -16.11
C ASP A 110 -13.35 -8.19 -14.62
N ALA A 111 -14.05 -7.18 -14.10
CA ALA A 111 -14.43 -7.11 -12.69
C ALA A 111 -15.33 -8.29 -12.22
N MET A 112 -16.00 -8.98 -13.15
CA MET A 112 -16.82 -10.15 -12.82
C MET A 112 -15.99 -11.45 -12.75
N ASN A 113 -14.84 -11.49 -13.43
CA ASN A 113 -13.94 -12.65 -13.46
C ASN A 113 -12.48 -12.22 -13.22
N PRO A 114 -12.16 -11.70 -12.02
CA PRO A 114 -10.81 -11.24 -11.73
C PRO A 114 -9.82 -12.41 -11.74
N VAL A 115 -8.64 -12.18 -12.32
CA VAL A 115 -7.54 -13.16 -12.33
C VAL A 115 -6.57 -12.80 -11.21
N VAL A 116 -6.53 -13.63 -10.17
CA VAL A 116 -5.63 -13.46 -9.03
C VAL A 116 -4.33 -14.21 -9.30
N TYR A 117 -3.20 -13.51 -9.16
CA TYR A 117 -1.86 -14.08 -9.28
C TYR A 117 -1.29 -14.40 -7.89
N ASP A 118 -0.29 -15.29 -7.86
CA ASP A 118 0.40 -15.67 -6.63
C ASP A 118 1.06 -14.46 -5.94
N SER A 119 0.99 -14.46 -4.61
CA SER A 119 1.58 -13.40 -3.81
C SER A 119 3.11 -13.46 -3.82
N GLN A 120 3.77 -12.31 -3.80
CA GLN A 120 5.23 -12.19 -3.84
C GLN A 120 5.74 -11.38 -2.66
N ASN A 121 6.87 -11.79 -2.08
CA ASN A 121 7.55 -10.97 -1.05
C ASN A 121 8.16 -9.73 -1.72
N ILE A 122 7.92 -8.55 -1.16
CA ILE A 122 8.37 -7.27 -1.74
C ILE A 122 9.48 -6.58 -0.94
N LEU A 123 9.84 -7.11 0.22
CA LEU A 123 11.00 -6.64 0.97
C LEU A 123 12.13 -7.65 0.83
N ALA A 124 13.27 -7.20 0.32
CA ALA A 124 14.50 -7.96 0.43
C ALA A 124 14.95 -7.93 1.88
N THR A 125 14.87 -9.06 2.58
CA THR A 125 15.75 -9.31 3.73
C THR A 125 17.10 -9.75 3.14
N PRO A 126 18.16 -8.94 3.26
CA PRO A 126 19.49 -9.34 2.79
C PRO A 126 20.01 -10.59 3.49
#